data_AF-A0A7X8ZUZ7-F1
#
_entry.id   AF-A0A7X8ZUZ7-F1
#
_cell.length_a   1.000
_cell.length_b   1.000
_cell.length_c   1.000
_cell.angle_alpha   90.00
_cell.angle_beta   90.00
_cell.angle_gamma   90.00
#
_symmetry.space_group_name_H-M   'P 1'
#
loop_
_entity.id
_entity.type
_entity.pdbx_description
1 polymer ?
#
loop_
_entity_poly.entity_id
_entity_poly.type
_entity_poly.pdbx_seq_one_letter_code
_entity_poly.pdbx_strand_id
1 'polypeptide(L)'
;MKKLIAFLVILAVVLTGVFAVPEPGDQDSQVKVTLRGTVGEYFRHGVKENDELVYEKTYDSENVLSATGTTFSYGYKSNQAIAGSLYVDYIDGFKKNNDVIQVGTLKIGGSPMTGADYTQGKGFEVFAQLGLTNMNIISTDIVVIAAQAKAGNDPQGTAITKIVDEAPKGTYTLTLTFSVVGN
;
A
#
# COMPACT_ATOMS: atom_id res chain seq x y z
N MET A 1 12.76 -81.75 62.55
CA MET A 1 13.89 -80.84 62.85
C MET A 1 14.40 -80.23 61.55
N LYS A 2 14.62 -78.90 61.53
CA LYS A 2 15.56 -78.14 60.65
C LYS A 2 15.23 -78.14 59.13
N LYS A 3 15.16 -77.02 58.39
CA LYS A 3 15.63 -75.63 58.59
C LYS A 3 14.97 -74.67 57.57
N LEU A 4 14.72 -73.45 58.05
CA LEU A 4 14.78 -72.10 57.44
C LEU A 4 14.48 -71.92 55.94
N ILE A 5 13.45 -71.12 55.56
CA ILE A 5 13.40 -69.64 55.42
C ILE A 5 14.32 -69.10 54.31
N ALA A 6 13.72 -68.53 53.25
CA ALA A 6 14.09 -67.22 52.71
C ALA A 6 12.99 -66.65 51.80
N PHE A 7 12.50 -65.48 52.19
CA PHE A 7 11.69 -64.54 51.43
C PHE A 7 12.49 -63.96 50.24
N LEU A 8 11.86 -63.67 49.11
CA LEU A 8 11.94 -62.33 48.49
C LEU A 8 11.00 -62.18 47.29
N VAL A 9 10.08 -61.24 47.47
CA VAL A 9 9.33 -60.49 46.46
C VAL A 9 10.31 -59.70 45.58
N ILE A 10 10.00 -59.55 44.29
CA ILE A 10 10.18 -58.34 43.42
C ILE A 10 9.90 -58.82 41.98
N LEU A 11 8.70 -58.61 41.44
CA LEU A 11 8.12 -57.37 40.90
C LEU A 11 8.45 -57.20 39.41
N ALA A 12 7.36 -57.28 38.64
CA ALA A 12 7.04 -56.59 37.39
C ALA A 12 8.14 -56.46 36.32
N VAL A 13 7.95 -57.26 35.27
CA VAL A 13 7.93 -56.86 33.85
C VAL A 13 8.38 -55.40 33.61
N VAL A 14 9.65 -55.20 33.29
CA VAL A 14 10.09 -53.98 32.59
C VAL A 14 9.68 -54.18 31.13
N LEU A 15 8.40 -53.95 30.86
CA LEU A 15 8.00 -53.46 29.54
C LEU A 15 8.78 -52.15 29.40
N THR A 16 9.75 -52.14 28.50
CA THR A 16 10.37 -50.91 28.01
C THR A 16 9.27 -50.11 27.33
N GLY A 17 8.48 -49.41 28.15
CA GLY A 17 7.59 -48.38 27.70
C GLY A 17 8.47 -47.36 27.00
N VAL A 18 8.35 -47.31 25.68
CA VAL A 18 8.71 -46.14 24.92
C VAL A 18 7.76 -45.07 25.46
N PHE A 19 8.21 -44.32 26.47
CA PHE A 19 7.50 -43.12 26.88
C PHE A 19 7.48 -42.27 25.62
N ALA A 20 6.30 -42.12 25.02
CA ALA A 20 6.07 -41.12 24.00
C ALA A 20 6.57 -39.82 24.62
N VAL A 21 7.64 -39.27 24.06
CA VAL A 21 8.07 -37.93 24.39
C VAL A 21 6.91 -37.06 23.92
N PRO A 22 6.21 -36.35 24.81
CA PRO A 22 5.16 -35.47 24.37
C PRO A 22 5.76 -34.45 23.40
N GLU A 23 5.32 -34.51 22.14
CA GLU A 23 5.67 -33.49 21.18
C GLU A 23 5.04 -32.16 21.65
N PRO A 24 5.68 -31.01 21.39
CA PRO A 24 5.09 -29.71 21.70
C PRO A 24 3.71 -29.60 21.03
N GLY A 25 2.64 -29.74 21.81
CA GLY A 25 1.27 -29.92 21.31
C GLY A 25 0.37 -30.87 22.12
N ASP A 26 0.83 -31.36 23.27
CA ASP A 26 0.08 -32.24 24.19
C ASP A 26 -1.37 -31.83 24.44
N GLN A 27 -2.21 -32.81 24.81
CA GLN A 27 -3.64 -32.70 25.12
C GLN A 27 -4.02 -31.59 26.13
N ASP A 28 -3.05 -31.09 26.89
CA ASP A 28 -3.18 -29.98 27.85
C ASP A 28 -2.82 -28.59 27.26
N SER A 29 -2.33 -28.53 26.02
CA SER A 29 -1.97 -27.31 25.31
C SER A 29 -3.23 -26.67 24.73
N GLN A 30 -3.70 -25.60 25.38
CA GLN A 30 -4.81 -24.81 24.83
C GLN A 30 -4.37 -24.05 23.59
N VAL A 31 -4.89 -24.43 22.42
CA VAL A 31 -4.84 -23.60 21.21
C VAL A 31 -5.75 -22.39 21.44
N LYS A 32 -5.16 -21.20 21.51
CA LYS A 32 -5.90 -19.94 21.71
C LYS A 32 -5.99 -19.19 20.40
N VAL A 33 -7.21 -19.05 19.87
CA VAL A 33 -7.52 -18.15 18.77
C VAL A 33 -8.02 -16.84 19.36
N THR A 34 -7.31 -15.73 19.10
CA THR A 34 -7.77 -14.39 19.48
C THR A 34 -8.36 -13.70 18.27
N LEU A 35 -9.68 -13.50 18.27
CA LEU A 35 -10.39 -12.73 17.24
C LEU A 35 -10.63 -11.33 17.77
N ARG A 36 -10.17 -10.31 17.03
CA ARG A 36 -10.42 -8.90 17.35
C ARG A 36 -11.21 -8.27 16.20
N GLY A 37 -12.36 -7.70 16.53
CA GLY A 37 -13.17 -6.90 15.60
C GLY A 37 -13.16 -5.43 16.01
N THR A 38 -13.34 -4.54 15.05
CA THR A 38 -13.57 -3.12 15.28
C THR A 38 -14.96 -2.78 14.78
N VAL A 39 -15.76 -2.09 15.60
CA VAL A 39 -17.11 -1.62 15.25
C VAL A 39 -17.02 -0.13 14.92
N GLY A 40 -17.59 0.29 13.79
CA GLY A 40 -17.64 1.70 13.38
C GLY A 40 -17.46 1.88 11.87
N GLU A 41 -17.80 3.08 11.40
CA GLU A 41 -17.52 3.51 10.03
C GLU A 41 -16.02 3.50 9.75
N TYR A 42 -15.65 2.94 8.60
CA TYR A 42 -14.27 2.72 8.22
C TYR A 42 -14.10 3.05 6.75
N PHE A 43 -13.24 4.02 6.48
CA PHE A 43 -12.69 4.29 5.16
C PHE A 43 -11.17 4.39 5.27
N ARG A 44 -10.46 3.68 4.39
CA ARG A 44 -9.02 3.86 4.23
C ARG A 44 -8.68 3.96 2.76
N HIS A 45 -7.74 4.83 2.45
CA HIS A 45 -7.15 5.00 1.13
C HIS A 45 -5.64 5.17 1.29
N GLY A 46 -4.89 4.85 0.25
CA GLY A 46 -3.44 4.92 0.28
C GLY A 46 -2.79 4.23 -0.91
N VAL A 47 -1.47 4.24 -0.90
CA VAL A 47 -0.68 3.45 -1.85
C VAL A 47 -0.86 1.98 -1.49
N LYS A 48 -1.20 1.15 -2.46
CA LYS A 48 -1.41 -0.28 -2.27
C LYS A 48 -0.06 -1.00 -2.31
N GLU A 49 0.24 -1.68 -1.22
CA GLU A 49 1.42 -2.54 -1.07
C GLU A 49 0.91 -3.93 -0.68
N ASN A 50 0.91 -4.86 -1.64
CA ASN A 50 0.26 -6.17 -1.48
C ASN A 50 -1.22 -6.01 -1.09
N ASP A 51 -1.62 -6.53 0.08
CA ASP A 51 -2.99 -6.46 0.61
C ASP A 51 -3.20 -5.32 1.62
N GLU A 52 -2.25 -4.39 1.70
CA GLU A 52 -2.30 -3.24 2.61
C GLU A 52 -2.39 -1.91 1.86
N LEU A 53 -2.94 -0.90 2.55
CA LEU A 53 -2.94 0.50 2.10
C LEU A 53 -2.05 1.29 3.03
N VAL A 54 -0.94 1.79 2.52
CA VAL A 54 -0.01 2.65 3.26
C VAL A 54 -0.34 4.12 3.03
N TYR A 55 -0.36 4.89 4.12
CA TYR A 55 -0.73 6.31 4.08
C TYR A 55 0.34 7.16 3.38
N GLU A 56 1.60 6.76 3.50
CA GLU A 56 2.74 7.46 2.91
C GLU A 56 3.68 6.44 2.24
N LYS A 57 4.21 6.81 1.08
CA LYS A 57 5.21 6.04 0.36
C LYS A 57 6.17 6.99 -0.35
N THR A 58 7.45 6.78 -0.12
CA THR A 58 8.53 7.49 -0.84
C THR A 58 9.11 6.59 -1.92
N TYR A 59 9.21 7.11 -3.14
CA TYR A 59 9.98 6.52 -4.22
C TYR A 59 11.29 7.31 -4.34
N ASP A 60 12.39 6.72 -3.90
CA ASP A 60 13.71 7.35 -3.93
C ASP A 60 14.64 6.54 -4.85
N SER A 61 14.71 6.96 -6.10
CA SER A 61 15.63 6.39 -7.09
C SER A 61 15.87 7.37 -8.23
N GLU A 62 16.98 7.20 -8.94
CA GLU A 62 17.29 7.99 -10.14
C GLU A 62 16.22 7.82 -11.24
N ASN A 63 15.48 6.70 -11.22
CA ASN A 63 14.45 6.40 -12.21
C ASN A 63 13.18 7.23 -12.04
N VAL A 64 13.00 7.96 -10.93
CA VAL A 64 11.81 8.80 -10.69
C VAL A 64 11.63 9.85 -11.78
N LEU A 65 12.72 10.42 -12.28
CA LEU A 65 12.72 11.42 -13.36
C LEU A 65 12.90 10.82 -14.77
N SER A 66 12.96 9.49 -14.88
CA SER A 66 13.17 8.82 -16.17
C SER A 66 11.99 9.00 -17.12
N ALA A 67 12.21 8.70 -18.41
CA ALA A 67 11.17 8.72 -19.44
C ALA A 67 10.04 7.69 -19.19
N THR A 68 10.27 6.66 -18.37
CA THR A 68 9.21 5.72 -17.95
C THR A 68 8.48 6.19 -16.70
N GLY A 69 9.06 7.12 -15.95
CA GLY A 69 8.49 7.69 -14.72
C GLY A 69 8.39 6.69 -13.58
N THR A 70 7.50 7.00 -12.64
CA THR A 70 7.18 6.17 -11.47
C THR A 70 5.76 5.63 -11.61
N THR A 71 5.61 4.32 -11.47
CA THR A 71 4.30 3.65 -11.44
C THR A 71 4.03 3.13 -10.04
N PHE A 72 2.82 3.35 -9.53
CA PHE A 72 2.37 2.80 -8.26
C PHE A 72 0.87 2.55 -8.27
N SER A 73 0.42 1.61 -7.45
CA SER A 73 -1.00 1.33 -7.29
C SER A 73 -1.57 2.14 -6.13
N TYR A 74 -2.69 2.81 -6.35
CA TYR A 74 -3.41 3.57 -5.33
C TYR A 74 -4.81 3.02 -5.18
N GLY A 75 -5.31 2.94 -3.95
CA GLY A 75 -6.61 2.32 -3.72
C GLY A 75 -7.30 2.77 -2.46
N TYR A 76 -8.51 2.26 -2.29
CA TYR A 76 -9.33 2.45 -1.10
C TYR A 76 -10.08 1.18 -0.73
N LYS A 77 -10.54 1.12 0.52
CA LYS A 77 -11.52 0.14 1.02
C LYS A 77 -12.42 0.79 2.06
N SER A 78 -13.68 0.40 2.08
CA SER A 78 -14.70 1.00 2.93
C SER A 78 -15.71 -0.04 3.41
N ASN A 79 -16.11 0.01 4.68
CA ASN A 79 -17.26 -0.77 5.16
C ASN A 79 -18.58 0.00 5.05
N GLN A 80 -18.56 1.19 4.46
CA GLN A 80 -19.72 2.05 4.25
C GLN A 80 -19.75 2.66 2.85
N ALA A 81 -20.94 3.03 2.37
CA ALA A 81 -21.05 3.83 1.16
C ALA A 81 -20.54 5.25 1.42
N ILE A 82 -19.73 5.79 0.51
CA ILE A 82 -19.19 7.15 0.65
C ILE A 82 -19.73 7.99 -0.51
N ALA A 83 -20.50 9.01 -0.17
CA ALA A 83 -20.97 9.99 -1.15
C ALA A 83 -19.85 10.98 -1.47
N GLY A 84 -18.98 10.64 -2.42
CA GLY A 84 -17.91 11.52 -2.86
C GLY A 84 -17.00 10.87 -3.89
N SER A 85 -15.98 11.61 -4.31
CA SER A 85 -14.93 11.13 -5.22
C SER A 85 -13.55 11.29 -4.58
N LEU A 86 -12.60 10.47 -5.01
CA LEU A 86 -11.21 10.58 -4.60
C LEU A 86 -10.41 11.27 -5.70
N TYR A 87 -9.69 12.32 -5.34
CA TYR A 87 -8.85 13.11 -6.23
C TYR A 87 -7.38 13.01 -5.85
N VAL A 88 -6.51 13.20 -6.85
CA VAL A 88 -5.08 13.42 -6.69
C VAL A 88 -4.70 14.77 -7.28
N ASP A 89 -3.89 15.53 -6.55
CA ASP A 89 -3.36 16.81 -7.01
C ASP A 89 -1.86 16.93 -6.75
N TYR A 90 -1.22 17.86 -7.46
CA TYR A 90 0.16 18.25 -7.23
C TYR A 90 0.38 19.74 -7.55
N ILE A 91 1.38 20.33 -6.91
CA ILE A 91 1.69 21.75 -7.06
C ILE A 91 3.02 21.91 -7.79
N ASP A 92 3.01 22.66 -8.90
CA ASP A 92 4.15 23.07 -9.71
C ASP A 92 5.02 21.96 -10.35
N GLY A 93 4.88 20.69 -9.97
CA GLY A 93 5.68 19.58 -10.50
C GLY A 93 6.80 19.12 -9.55
N PHE A 94 7.88 18.57 -10.08
CA PHE A 94 9.03 18.14 -9.29
C PHE A 94 9.87 19.37 -8.91
N LYS A 95 10.04 19.64 -7.62
CA LYS A 95 10.70 20.85 -7.11
C LYS A 95 12.04 20.57 -6.47
N LYS A 96 12.97 21.51 -6.66
CA LYS A 96 14.23 21.63 -5.92
C LYS A 96 14.47 23.12 -5.65
N ASN A 97 14.26 23.56 -4.41
CA ASN A 97 14.27 24.99 -4.09
C ASN A 97 13.31 25.77 -5.02
N ASN A 98 13.85 26.67 -5.85
CA ASN A 98 13.10 27.43 -6.85
C ASN A 98 13.09 26.78 -8.25
N ASP A 99 13.90 25.74 -8.46
CA ASP A 99 13.94 25.00 -9.71
C ASP A 99 12.77 24.02 -9.76
N VAL A 100 12.21 23.86 -10.94
CA VAL A 100 11.04 23.01 -11.18
C VAL A 100 11.25 22.23 -12.45
N ILE A 101 10.90 20.94 -12.43
CA ILE A 101 10.64 20.13 -13.63
C ILE A 101 9.14 19.86 -13.65
N GLN A 102 8.47 20.17 -14.76
CA GLN A 102 7.03 19.92 -14.87
C GLN A 102 6.74 18.41 -14.92
N VAL A 103 5.54 18.02 -14.52
CA VAL A 103 5.00 16.69 -14.84
C VAL A 103 4.68 16.69 -16.33
N GLY A 104 5.32 15.83 -17.11
CA GLY A 104 5.06 15.70 -18.54
C GLY A 104 3.86 14.81 -18.83
N THR A 105 3.65 13.79 -18.00
CA THR A 105 2.50 12.88 -18.14
C THR A 105 2.07 12.39 -16.77
N LEU A 106 0.77 12.44 -16.51
CA LEU A 106 0.10 11.74 -15.43
C LEU A 106 -0.86 10.75 -16.08
N LYS A 107 -0.82 9.48 -15.67
CA LYS A 107 -1.83 8.49 -16.06
C LYS A 107 -2.56 7.99 -14.84
N ILE A 108 -3.87 7.80 -14.96
CA ILE A 108 -4.72 7.20 -13.94
C ILE A 108 -5.52 6.08 -14.62
N GLY A 109 -5.40 4.85 -14.11
CA GLY A 109 -6.04 3.69 -14.73
C GLY A 109 -5.60 3.43 -16.17
N GLY A 110 -4.36 3.81 -16.50
CA GLY A 110 -3.80 3.69 -17.85
C GLY A 110 -4.13 4.84 -18.81
N SER A 111 -5.10 5.69 -18.49
CA SER A 111 -5.49 6.84 -19.30
C SER A 111 -4.61 8.06 -19.00
N PRO A 112 -4.03 8.73 -20.01
CA PRO A 112 -3.31 9.98 -19.80
C PRO A 112 -4.28 11.10 -19.42
N MET A 113 -3.95 11.83 -18.35
CA MET A 113 -4.69 12.99 -17.89
C MET A 113 -4.27 14.23 -18.67
N THR A 114 -5.23 15.10 -18.92
CA THR A 114 -5.07 16.36 -19.64
C THR A 114 -5.69 17.51 -18.84
N GLY A 115 -5.46 18.75 -19.27
CA GLY A 115 -6.07 19.92 -18.61
C GLY A 115 -7.60 19.90 -18.58
N ALA A 116 -8.26 19.12 -19.45
CA ALA A 116 -9.71 18.94 -19.41
C ALA A 116 -10.18 18.05 -18.24
N ASP A 117 -9.30 17.20 -17.73
CA ASP A 117 -9.56 16.28 -16.61
C ASP A 117 -9.25 16.93 -15.24
N TYR A 118 -8.59 18.09 -15.26
CA TYR A 118 -8.18 18.81 -14.06
C TYR A 118 -9.31 19.69 -13.51
N THR A 119 -9.69 19.48 -12.26
CA THR A 119 -10.62 20.35 -11.54
C THR A 119 -9.87 21.25 -10.57
N GLN A 120 -9.93 22.57 -10.79
CA GLN A 120 -9.25 23.55 -9.95
C GLN A 120 -9.68 23.41 -8.47
N GLY A 121 -8.69 23.28 -7.57
CA GLY A 121 -8.91 23.13 -6.13
C GLY A 121 -9.27 21.70 -5.69
N LYS A 122 -9.33 20.73 -6.61
CA LYS A 122 -9.53 19.30 -6.30
C LYS A 122 -8.42 18.41 -6.86
N GLY A 123 -8.01 18.65 -8.11
CA GLY A 123 -7.07 17.80 -8.83
C GLY A 123 -7.73 16.94 -9.92
N PHE A 124 -7.13 15.79 -10.18
CA PHE A 124 -7.59 14.77 -11.12
C PHE A 124 -8.40 13.70 -10.39
N GLU A 125 -9.54 13.30 -10.94
CA GLU A 125 -10.36 12.25 -10.33
C GLU A 125 -9.68 10.88 -10.50
N VAL A 126 -9.45 10.20 -9.38
CA VAL A 126 -8.88 8.84 -9.34
C VAL A 126 -9.99 7.80 -9.28
N PHE A 127 -10.98 8.06 -8.44
CA PHE A 127 -12.16 7.23 -8.28
C PHE A 127 -13.40 8.11 -8.24
N ALA A 128 -14.25 7.99 -9.25
CA ALA A 128 -15.58 8.56 -9.25
C ALA A 128 -16.48 7.77 -8.31
N GLN A 129 -17.36 8.46 -7.59
CA GLN A 129 -18.44 7.85 -6.79
C GLN A 129 -17.94 6.68 -5.94
N LEU A 130 -17.26 6.98 -4.82
CA LEU A 130 -16.72 6.03 -3.82
C LEU A 130 -17.84 5.17 -3.20
N GLY A 131 -18.47 4.34 -4.02
CA GLY A 131 -19.74 3.69 -3.76
C GLY A 131 -19.58 2.27 -3.22
N LEU A 132 -20.62 1.88 -2.47
CA LEU A 132 -20.87 0.60 -1.80
C LEU A 132 -19.79 0.10 -0.84
N THR A 133 -20.24 -0.71 0.11
CA THR A 133 -19.41 -1.36 1.11
C THR A 133 -18.53 -2.41 0.42
N ASN A 134 -17.23 -2.16 0.37
CA ASN A 134 -16.25 -3.13 -0.12
C ASN A 134 -15.02 -3.15 0.78
N MET A 135 -14.86 -4.30 1.45
CA MET A 135 -13.71 -4.56 2.31
C MET A 135 -12.48 -5.05 1.55
N ASN A 136 -12.63 -5.40 0.27
CA ASN A 136 -11.51 -5.60 -0.63
C ASN A 136 -10.96 -4.26 -1.11
N ILE A 137 -9.64 -4.20 -1.33
CA ILE A 137 -9.01 -3.00 -1.88
C ILE A 137 -9.43 -2.86 -3.35
N ILE A 138 -10.11 -1.76 -3.64
CA ILE A 138 -10.32 -1.27 -5.01
C ILE A 138 -9.12 -0.39 -5.33
N SER A 139 -8.39 -0.71 -6.40
CA SER A 139 -7.16 0.01 -6.76
C SER A 139 -7.10 0.32 -8.25
N THR A 140 -6.34 1.36 -8.57
CA THR A 140 -5.98 1.76 -9.93
C THR A 140 -4.50 2.13 -9.95
N ASP A 141 -3.86 1.98 -11.10
CA ASP A 141 -2.47 2.35 -11.24
C ASP A 141 -2.34 3.82 -11.64
N ILE A 142 -1.39 4.48 -11.00
CA ILE A 142 -1.00 5.86 -11.28
C ILE A 142 0.42 5.85 -11.81
N VAL A 143 0.63 6.55 -12.93
CA VAL A 143 1.94 6.73 -13.54
C VAL A 143 2.26 8.21 -13.59
N VAL A 144 3.41 8.62 -13.06
CA VAL A 144 3.88 10.00 -13.14
C VAL A 144 5.21 10.05 -13.85
N ILE A 145 5.28 10.82 -14.93
CA ILE A 145 6.47 10.98 -15.77
C ILE A 145 6.84 12.46 -15.78
N ALA A 146 8.10 12.75 -15.44
CA ALA A 146 8.66 14.09 -15.56
C ALA A 146 8.75 14.53 -17.03
N ALA A 147 8.61 15.82 -17.30
CA ALA A 147 8.69 16.35 -18.64
C ALA A 147 10.10 16.14 -19.24
N GLN A 148 10.17 15.39 -20.34
CA GLN A 148 11.42 15.07 -21.04
C GLN A 148 11.72 16.05 -22.19
N ALA A 149 10.70 16.68 -22.77
CA ALA A 149 10.82 17.59 -23.90
C ALA A 149 9.83 18.76 -23.79
N LYS A 150 10.20 19.93 -24.34
CA LYS A 150 9.34 21.13 -24.40
C LYS A 150 8.29 21.01 -25.50
N ALA A 151 7.35 20.09 -25.32
CA ALA A 151 6.33 19.79 -26.31
C ALA A 151 4.98 19.59 -25.62
N GLY A 152 3.93 20.22 -26.17
CA GLY A 152 2.57 20.10 -25.66
C GLY A 152 2.37 20.78 -24.30
N ASN A 153 1.34 20.32 -23.59
CA ASN A 153 0.93 20.83 -22.29
C ASN A 153 1.12 19.73 -21.23
N ASP A 154 1.40 20.15 -20.00
CA ASP A 154 1.36 19.28 -18.83
C ASP A 154 -0.08 18.83 -18.51
N PRO A 155 -0.27 17.86 -17.59
CA PRO A 155 -1.60 17.38 -17.23
C PRO A 155 -2.55 18.48 -16.71
N GLN A 156 -2.04 19.60 -16.19
CA GLN A 156 -2.87 20.72 -15.73
C GLN A 156 -3.21 21.70 -16.87
N GLY A 157 -2.76 21.43 -18.10
CA GLY A 157 -3.05 22.22 -19.30
C GLY A 157 -2.07 23.36 -19.56
N THR A 158 -0.96 23.44 -18.83
CA THR A 158 0.06 24.48 -19.01
C THR A 158 1.13 24.03 -19.99
N ALA A 159 1.57 24.90 -20.91
CA ALA A 159 2.63 24.58 -21.86
C ALA A 159 3.91 24.11 -21.15
N ILE A 160 4.51 23.02 -21.65
CA ILE A 160 5.74 22.47 -21.07
C ILE A 160 6.93 23.35 -21.46
N THR A 161 7.55 23.95 -20.44
CA THR A 161 8.75 24.81 -20.57
C THR A 161 9.89 24.37 -19.68
N LYS A 162 9.66 23.52 -18.67
CA LYS A 162 10.67 23.08 -17.71
C LYS A 162 10.82 21.56 -17.73
N ILE A 163 11.97 21.09 -18.20
CA ILE A 163 12.23 19.68 -18.52
C ILE A 163 13.47 19.14 -17.80
N VAL A 164 13.58 17.81 -17.72
CA VAL A 164 14.68 17.12 -17.03
C VAL A 164 16.06 17.52 -17.56
N ASP A 165 16.25 17.52 -18.88
CA ASP A 165 17.57 17.73 -19.50
C ASP A 165 18.12 19.17 -19.32
N GLU A 166 17.28 20.13 -18.95
CA GLU A 166 17.68 21.52 -18.70
C GLU A 166 17.75 21.87 -17.21
N ALA A 167 17.36 20.94 -16.33
CA ALA A 167 17.28 21.18 -14.91
C ALA A 167 18.67 21.12 -14.24
N PRO A 168 18.99 22.05 -13.31
CA PRO A 168 20.21 21.96 -12.51
C PRO A 168 20.33 20.65 -11.73
N LYS A 169 21.51 20.00 -11.79
CA LYS A 169 21.76 18.74 -11.06
C LYS A 169 21.34 18.79 -9.59
N GLY A 170 20.64 17.77 -9.11
CA GLY A 170 20.25 17.61 -7.71
C GLY A 170 18.96 16.82 -7.56
N THR A 171 18.51 16.65 -6.32
CA THR A 171 17.27 15.92 -6.01
C THR A 171 16.06 16.83 -6.21
N TYR A 172 15.10 16.37 -7.00
CA TYR A 172 13.81 17.00 -7.17
C TYR A 172 12.72 16.14 -6.56
N THR A 173 11.77 16.76 -5.87
CA THR A 173 10.67 16.07 -5.19
C THR A 173 9.34 16.52 -5.74
N LEU A 174 8.48 15.57 -6.11
CA LEU A 174 7.08 15.80 -6.39
C LEU A 174 6.24 15.24 -5.24
N THR A 175 5.33 16.05 -4.70
CA THR A 175 4.35 15.60 -3.72
C THR A 175 2.99 15.48 -4.39
N LEU A 176 2.41 14.28 -4.34
CA LEU A 176 1.03 14.03 -4.73
C LEU A 176 0.16 14.06 -3.48
N THR A 177 -0.89 14.88 -3.49
CA THR A 177 -1.85 14.97 -2.39
C THR A 177 -3.15 14.30 -2.81
N PHE A 178 -3.61 13.34 -2.02
CA PHE A 178 -4.88 12.65 -2.26
C PHE A 178 -5.94 13.15 -1.30
N SER A 179 -7.13 13.44 -1.82
CA SER A 179 -8.24 13.92 -1.02
C SER A 179 -9.55 13.24 -1.41
N VAL A 180 -10.40 13.01 -0.41
CA VAL A 180 -11.80 12.67 -0.65
C VAL A 180 -12.62 13.95 -0.59
N VAL A 181 -13.37 14.21 -1.64
CA VAL A 181 -14.25 15.36 -1.73
C VAL A 181 -15.69 14.84 -1.74
N GLY A 182 -16.45 15.23 -0.72
CA GLY A 182 -17.88 14.94 -0.64
C GLY A 182 -18.65 15.64 -1.77
N ASN A 183 -19.79 15.06 -2.12
CA ASN A 183 -20.74 15.67 -3.07
C ASN A 183 -21.40 16.93 -2.51
#